data_AF-A0A918AHC2-F1
#
_entry.id   AF-A0A918AHC2-F1
#
_cell.length_a   1.000
_cell.length_b   1.000
_cell.length_c   1.000
_cell.angle_alpha   90.00
_cell.angle_beta   90.00
_cell.angle_gamma   90.00
#
_symmetry.space_group_name_H-M   'P 1'
#
loop_
_entity.id
_entity.type
_entity.pdbx_description
1 polymer ?
#
loop_
_entity_poly.entity_id
_entity_poly.type
_entity_poly.pdbx_seq_one_letter_code
_entity_poly.pdbx_strand_id
1 'polypeptide(L)'
;MNPAAAPHARVSDDDRDTSVQLLQDGFADGRLTAGELERRLERALTAQSHDDLLAVVSDLTVDMVHLAHRRGRIRREGDWQVPRQLRIESEYGKVRLDLSRALIRHSQVNIELQLTYGPATIILPAGASANCDGVRTEWGSVTCKAATYARPGKLHVHVTGELTYGRLTIRNSRSPK
;
A
#
# COMPACT_ATOMS: atom_id res chain seq x y z
N MET A 1 38.68 -1.08 20.12
CA MET A 1 37.33 -0.58 20.43
C MET A 1 36.99 0.54 19.46
N ASN A 2 36.33 0.23 18.35
CA ASN A 2 35.50 1.18 17.59
C ASN A 2 34.52 0.33 16.75
N PRO A 3 33.19 0.39 16.98
CA PRO A 3 32.25 -0.49 16.28
C PRO A 3 32.03 0.02 14.86
N ALA A 4 32.04 -0.90 13.90
CA ALA A 4 31.76 -0.66 12.50
C ALA A 4 30.35 -0.03 12.35
N ALA A 5 30.29 1.17 11.79
CA ALA A 5 29.06 1.73 11.27
C ALA A 5 28.57 0.82 10.13
N ALA A 6 27.35 0.30 10.26
CA ALA A 6 26.71 -0.51 9.25
C ALA A 6 26.61 0.26 7.92
N PRO A 7 26.72 -0.41 6.75
CA PRO A 7 26.58 0.26 5.47
C PRO A 7 25.16 0.79 5.32
N HIS A 8 25.00 2.12 5.23
CA HIS A 8 23.76 2.75 4.80
C HIS A 8 23.39 2.15 3.43
N ALA A 9 22.35 1.32 3.39
CA ALA A 9 21.91 0.66 2.17
C ALA A 9 21.61 1.74 1.12
N ARG A 10 22.34 1.70 0.00
CA ARG A 10 22.08 2.60 -1.14
C ARG A 10 20.63 2.44 -1.55
N VAL A 11 19.98 3.58 -1.73
CA VAL A 11 18.58 3.65 -2.12
C VAL A 11 18.39 3.15 -3.55
N SER A 12 17.37 2.32 -3.79
CA SER A 12 17.03 1.82 -5.11
C SER A 12 16.22 2.85 -5.89
N ASP A 13 16.23 2.77 -7.22
CA ASP A 13 15.37 3.61 -8.07
C ASP A 13 13.89 3.44 -7.68
N ASP A 14 13.47 2.21 -7.43
CA ASP A 14 12.14 1.83 -6.92
C ASP A 14 11.72 2.56 -5.62
N ASP A 15 12.65 2.75 -4.68
CA ASP A 15 12.38 3.51 -3.45
C ASP A 15 12.21 5.01 -3.75
N ARG A 16 12.95 5.54 -4.74
CA ARG A 16 12.80 6.94 -5.18
C ARG A 16 11.46 7.14 -5.89
N ASP A 17 11.08 6.26 -6.81
CA ASP A 17 9.78 6.28 -7.49
C ASP A 17 8.62 6.22 -6.49
N THR A 18 8.71 5.33 -5.50
CA THR A 18 7.75 5.28 -4.38
C THR A 18 7.64 6.63 -3.67
N SER A 19 8.78 7.23 -3.33
CA SER A 19 8.81 8.49 -2.59
C SER A 19 8.26 9.65 -3.41
N VAL A 20 8.53 9.67 -4.72
CA VAL A 20 7.94 10.62 -5.67
C VAL A 20 6.42 10.50 -5.68
N GLN A 21 5.90 9.26 -5.72
CA GLN A 21 4.47 9.02 -5.74
C GLN A 21 3.78 9.47 -4.44
N LEU A 22 4.40 9.20 -3.28
CA LEU A 22 3.93 9.69 -1.97
C LEU A 22 3.81 11.21 -1.93
N LEU A 23 4.79 11.93 -2.50
CA LEU A 23 4.77 13.38 -2.56
C LEU A 23 3.64 13.89 -3.47
N GLN A 24 3.44 13.26 -4.62
CA GLN A 24 2.36 13.60 -5.55
C GLN A 24 0.97 13.38 -4.91
N ASP A 25 0.78 12.28 -4.18
CA ASP A 25 -0.45 12.02 -3.43
C ASP A 25 -0.70 13.06 -2.33
N GLY A 26 0.36 13.45 -1.60
CA GLY A 26 0.28 14.52 -0.59
C GLY A 26 -0.12 15.87 -1.19
N PHE A 27 0.31 16.17 -2.42
CA PHE A 27 -0.12 17.34 -3.17
C PHE A 27 -1.59 17.24 -3.62
N ALA A 28 -2.00 16.08 -4.13
CA ALA A 28 -3.39 15.83 -4.54
C ALA A 28 -4.39 15.92 -3.36
N ASP A 29 -3.98 15.51 -2.15
CA ASP A 29 -4.77 15.62 -0.90
C ASP A 29 -4.70 17.05 -0.29
N GLY A 30 -3.96 17.97 -0.90
CA GLY A 30 -3.82 19.37 -0.44
C GLY A 30 -2.92 19.56 0.78
N ARG A 31 -2.17 18.52 1.19
CA ARG A 31 -1.22 18.58 2.30
C ARG A 31 0.11 19.22 1.92
N LEU A 32 0.46 19.15 0.64
CA LEU A 32 1.62 19.83 0.06
C LEU A 32 1.16 20.95 -0.87
N THR A 33 1.89 22.06 -0.85
CA THR A 33 1.79 23.09 -1.88
C THR A 33 2.68 22.73 -3.07
N ALA A 34 2.46 23.36 -4.23
CA ALA A 34 3.25 23.08 -5.44
C ALA A 34 4.76 23.28 -5.21
N GLY A 35 5.14 24.40 -4.57
CA GLY A 35 6.54 24.68 -4.26
C GLY A 35 7.15 23.77 -3.18
N GLU A 36 6.33 23.11 -2.35
CA GLU A 36 6.79 22.09 -1.41
C GLU A 36 6.97 20.74 -2.10
N LEU A 37 6.06 20.38 -3.02
CA LEU A 37 6.19 19.20 -3.87
C LEU A 37 7.47 19.25 -4.69
N GLU A 38 7.74 20.34 -5.42
CA GLU A 38 8.94 20.50 -6.25
C GLU A 38 10.22 20.32 -5.42
N ARG A 39 10.33 21.05 -4.29
CA ARG A 39 11.51 20.99 -3.41
C ARG A 39 11.74 19.58 -2.86
N ARG A 40 10.67 18.86 -2.52
CA ARG A 40 10.77 17.50 -1.99
C ARG A 40 11.04 16.46 -3.08
N LEU A 41 10.55 16.66 -4.31
CA LEU A 41 10.87 15.80 -5.46
C LEU A 41 12.35 15.85 -5.80
N GLU A 42 12.94 17.04 -5.83
CA GLU A 42 14.38 17.20 -6.07
C GLU A 42 15.20 16.47 -5.00
N ARG A 43 14.81 16.58 -3.73
CA ARG A 43 15.46 15.88 -2.61
C ARG A 43 15.27 14.36 -2.69
N ALA A 44 14.11 13.88 -3.12
CA ALA A 44 13.86 12.45 -3.29
C ALA A 44 14.70 11.86 -4.43
N LEU A 45 14.78 12.55 -5.57
CA LEU A 45 15.52 12.09 -6.75
C LEU A 45 17.04 12.12 -6.57
N THR A 46 17.54 13.03 -5.73
CA THR A 46 18.97 13.14 -5.41
C THR A 46 19.40 12.33 -4.19
N ALA A 47 18.46 11.68 -3.50
CA ALA A 47 18.74 10.88 -2.31
C ALA A 47 19.70 9.73 -2.63
N GLN A 48 20.67 9.53 -1.73
CA GLN A 48 21.69 8.49 -1.85
C GLN A 48 21.47 7.35 -0.84
N SER A 49 20.74 7.62 0.24
CA SER A 49 20.39 6.64 1.28
C SER A 49 18.88 6.53 1.50
N HIS A 50 18.46 5.38 2.02
CA HIS A 50 17.07 5.15 2.39
C HIS A 50 16.59 6.09 3.53
N ASP A 51 17.49 6.49 4.43
CA ASP A 51 17.20 7.43 5.52
C ASP A 51 16.87 8.84 4.98
N ASP A 52 17.59 9.28 3.94
CA ASP A 52 17.31 10.55 3.25
C ASP A 52 15.91 10.56 2.62
N LEU A 53 15.49 9.45 2.00
CA LEU A 53 14.13 9.33 1.46
C LEU A 53 13.08 9.35 2.55
N LEU A 54 13.25 8.57 3.63
CA LEU A 54 12.32 8.55 4.74
C LEU A 54 12.13 9.94 5.36
N ALA A 55 13.20 10.73 5.46
CA ALA A 55 13.10 12.11 5.95
C ALA A 55 12.23 13.00 5.04
N VAL A 56 12.31 12.82 3.72
CA VAL A 56 11.54 13.60 2.73
C VAL A 56 10.04 13.34 2.84
N VAL A 57 9.64 12.10 3.12
CA VAL A 57 8.23 11.68 3.17
C VAL A 57 7.67 11.48 4.58
N SER A 58 8.48 11.68 5.63
CA SER A 58 8.13 11.38 7.03
C SER A 58 6.81 11.99 7.53
N ASP A 59 6.51 13.22 7.12
CA ASP A 59 5.26 13.93 7.47
C ASP A 59 4.04 13.44 6.65
N LEU A 60 4.29 12.77 5.53
CA LEU A 60 3.25 12.17 4.69
C LEU A 60 2.99 10.70 5.06
N THR A 61 3.99 10.02 5.64
CA THR A 61 3.91 8.59 5.98
C THR A 61 3.30 8.30 7.35
N VAL A 62 2.93 9.32 8.13
CA VAL A 62 2.27 9.13 9.45
C VAL A 62 0.93 8.37 9.39
N ASP A 63 0.38 8.12 8.19
CA ASP A 63 -0.80 7.29 7.95
C ASP A 63 -0.66 6.30 6.77
N MET A 64 0.56 6.08 6.24
CA MET A 64 0.80 5.21 5.08
C MET A 64 1.88 4.16 5.33
N VAL A 65 1.54 2.89 5.09
CA VAL A 65 2.51 1.79 5.11
C VAL A 65 2.82 1.37 3.67
N HIS A 66 4.09 1.45 3.28
CA HIS A 66 4.59 0.96 2.00
C HIS A 66 5.24 -0.41 2.16
N LEU A 67 4.85 -1.37 1.33
CA LEU A 67 5.40 -2.73 1.32
C LEU A 67 5.92 -3.05 -0.08
N ALA A 68 7.21 -2.77 -0.32
CA ALA A 68 7.92 -3.17 -1.53
C ALA A 68 8.69 -4.48 -1.31
N HIS A 69 8.55 -5.43 -2.23
CA HIS A 69 9.37 -6.63 -2.22
C HIS A 69 9.66 -7.17 -3.63
N ARG A 70 10.94 -7.32 -3.95
CA ARG A 70 11.39 -7.74 -5.29
C ARG A 70 11.19 -9.24 -5.56
N ARG A 71 11.33 -10.09 -4.54
CA ARG A 71 11.08 -11.54 -4.59
C ARG A 71 10.63 -12.06 -3.23
N GLY A 72 9.40 -12.55 -3.10
CA GLY A 72 8.96 -13.18 -1.85
C GLY A 72 7.47 -13.10 -1.60
N ARG A 73 7.06 -13.10 -0.32
CA ARG A 73 5.65 -13.20 0.09
C ARG A 73 5.29 -12.12 1.10
N ILE A 74 4.51 -11.14 0.68
CA ILE A 74 3.96 -10.10 1.56
C ILE A 74 2.75 -10.69 2.29
N ARG A 75 2.90 -10.95 3.58
CA ARG A 75 1.81 -11.34 4.49
C ARG A 75 1.62 -10.31 5.58
N ARG A 76 0.39 -9.84 5.74
CA ARG A 76 -0.09 -9.12 6.92
C ARG A 76 -1.29 -9.88 7.47
N GLU A 77 -1.10 -10.52 8.62
CA GLU A 77 -2.06 -11.40 9.28
C GLU A 77 -2.05 -11.07 10.78
N GLY A 78 -3.20 -11.19 11.48
CA GLY A 78 -3.31 -10.98 12.93
C GLY A 78 -3.64 -9.55 13.36
N ASP A 79 -3.19 -9.15 14.55
CA ASP A 79 -3.50 -7.87 15.21
C ASP A 79 -2.62 -6.72 14.69
N TRP A 80 -2.56 -6.55 13.36
CA TRP A 80 -1.87 -5.41 12.76
C TRP A 80 -2.82 -4.21 12.66
N GLN A 81 -2.27 -3.00 12.81
CA GLN A 81 -3.03 -1.77 12.61
C GLN A 81 -3.13 -1.49 11.12
N VAL A 82 -4.36 -1.43 10.59
CA VAL A 82 -4.58 -1.10 9.18
C VAL A 82 -4.45 0.42 9.02
N PRO A 83 -3.47 0.91 8.24
CA PRO A 83 -3.35 2.33 7.95
C PRO A 83 -4.51 2.80 7.07
N ARG A 84 -4.75 4.11 7.02
CA ARG A 84 -5.74 4.70 6.11
C ARG A 84 -5.36 4.46 4.64
N GLN A 85 -4.07 4.46 4.33
CA GLN A 85 -3.54 4.20 3.00
C GLN A 85 -2.49 3.08 3.04
N LEU A 86 -2.61 2.12 2.12
CA LEU A 86 -1.70 1.00 1.99
C LEU A 86 -1.29 0.87 0.53
N ARG A 87 0.00 0.99 0.24
CA ARG A 87 0.55 0.80 -1.11
C ARG A 87 1.45 -0.43 -1.13
N ILE A 88 1.19 -1.34 -2.06
CA ILE A 88 1.88 -2.62 -2.17
C ILE A 88 2.43 -2.75 -3.57
N GLU A 89 3.76 -2.89 -3.65
CA GLU A 89 4.49 -3.00 -4.90
C GLU A 89 5.29 -4.30 -4.88
N SER A 90 5.08 -5.14 -5.90
CA SER A 90 5.77 -6.43 -5.97
C SER A 90 5.87 -6.90 -7.41
N GLU A 91 7.10 -7.01 -7.88
CA GLU A 91 7.45 -7.57 -9.20
C GLU A 91 7.08 -9.07 -9.25
N TYR A 92 7.46 -9.84 -8.22
CA TYR A 92 7.17 -11.26 -8.11
C TYR A 92 6.75 -11.66 -6.70
N GLY A 93 5.51 -12.12 -6.52
CA GLY A 93 5.10 -12.61 -5.22
C GLY A 93 3.61 -12.87 -5.02
N LYS A 94 3.30 -13.45 -3.87
CA LYS A 94 1.90 -13.58 -3.40
C LYS A 94 1.64 -12.56 -2.32
N VAL A 95 0.66 -11.70 -2.55
CA VAL A 95 0.17 -10.74 -1.57
C VAL A 95 -1.01 -11.36 -0.81
N ARG A 96 -0.94 -11.38 0.51
CA ARG A 96 -2.06 -11.76 1.37
C ARG A 96 -2.23 -10.76 2.49
N LEU A 97 -3.36 -10.06 2.47
CA LEU A 97 -3.79 -9.13 3.49
C LEU A 97 -4.99 -9.73 4.22
N ASP A 98 -4.86 -9.93 5.52
CA ASP A 98 -5.94 -10.35 6.38
C ASP A 98 -6.35 -9.20 7.31
N LEU A 99 -7.46 -8.54 6.97
CA LEU A 99 -8.07 -7.47 7.75
C LEU A 99 -9.13 -8.02 8.72
N SER A 100 -9.36 -9.35 8.77
CA SER A 100 -10.43 -9.91 9.61
C SER A 100 -10.17 -9.80 11.10
N ARG A 101 -8.89 -9.79 11.50
CA ARG A 101 -8.42 -9.62 12.89
C ARG A 101 -7.62 -8.33 13.08
N ALA A 102 -7.60 -7.47 12.07
CA ALA A 102 -6.78 -6.27 12.10
C ALA A 102 -7.47 -5.15 12.90
N LEU A 103 -6.68 -4.33 13.59
CA LEU A 103 -7.19 -3.15 14.31
C LEU A 103 -7.43 -2.03 13.28
N ILE A 104 -8.70 -1.77 12.99
CA ILE A 104 -9.12 -0.78 11.99
C ILE A 104 -9.76 0.40 12.73
N ARG A 105 -9.09 1.56 12.73
CA ARG A 105 -9.62 2.80 13.33
C ARG A 105 -10.37 3.69 12.34
N HIS A 106 -10.32 3.35 11.06
CA HIS A 106 -10.85 4.16 9.97
C HIS A 106 -12.08 3.49 9.35
N SER A 107 -13.09 4.29 9.00
CA SER A 107 -14.26 3.80 8.24
C SER A 107 -13.92 3.51 6.78
N GLN A 108 -12.88 4.15 6.25
CA GLN A 108 -12.41 3.97 4.88
C GLN A 108 -10.90 3.72 4.83
N VAL A 109 -10.49 2.73 4.03
CA VAL A 109 -9.08 2.38 3.77
C VAL A 109 -8.87 2.30 2.27
N ASN A 110 -7.78 2.91 1.77
CA ASN A 110 -7.39 2.83 0.38
C ASN A 110 -6.20 1.85 0.25
N ILE A 111 -6.32 0.89 -0.66
CA ILE A 111 -5.28 -0.11 -0.96
C ILE A 111 -4.90 0.00 -2.42
N GLU A 112 -3.67 0.41 -2.68
CA GLU A 112 -3.10 0.45 -4.01
C GLU A 112 -2.21 -0.77 -4.24
N LEU A 113 -2.42 -1.46 -5.36
CA LEU A 113 -1.70 -2.66 -5.76
C LEU A 113 -0.96 -2.43 -7.07
N GLN A 114 0.37 -2.51 -7.07
CA GLN A 114 1.19 -2.54 -8.28
C GLN A 114 1.93 -3.88 -8.35
N LEU A 115 1.35 -4.84 -9.08
CA LEU A 115 1.81 -6.21 -9.10
C LEU A 115 2.11 -6.69 -10.52
N THR A 116 3.35 -7.07 -10.79
CA THR A 116 3.69 -7.62 -12.11
C THR A 116 3.30 -9.11 -12.20
N TYR A 117 3.67 -9.91 -11.20
CA TYR A 117 3.37 -11.35 -11.18
C TYR A 117 2.85 -11.85 -9.82
N GLY A 118 1.75 -12.62 -9.88
CA GLY A 118 1.27 -13.45 -8.78
C GLY A 118 -0.08 -13.01 -8.19
N PRO A 119 -0.68 -13.84 -7.31
CA PRO A 119 -2.02 -13.58 -6.81
C PRO A 119 -2.02 -12.63 -5.62
N ALA A 120 -3.04 -11.76 -5.56
CA ALA A 120 -3.36 -10.92 -4.42
C ALA A 120 -4.65 -11.41 -3.75
N THR A 121 -4.61 -11.62 -2.44
CA THR A 121 -5.78 -12.01 -1.64
C THR A 121 -6.00 -11.02 -0.51
N ILE A 122 -7.18 -10.41 -0.48
CA ILE A 122 -7.60 -9.48 0.57
C ILE A 122 -8.79 -10.11 1.30
N ILE A 123 -8.65 -10.28 2.62
CA ILE A 123 -9.69 -10.83 3.49
C ILE A 123 -10.22 -9.69 4.34
N LEU A 124 -11.47 -9.30 4.13
CA LEU A 124 -12.13 -8.23 4.87
C LEU A 124 -12.83 -8.75 6.12
N PRO A 125 -13.04 -7.94 7.17
CA PRO A 125 -13.85 -8.34 8.31
C PRO A 125 -15.33 -8.55 7.93
N ALA A 126 -16.07 -9.23 8.81
CA ALA A 126 -17.49 -9.50 8.59
C ALA A 126 -18.30 -8.19 8.46
N GLY A 127 -19.08 -8.08 7.39
CA GLY A 127 -19.91 -6.90 7.11
C GLY A 127 -19.17 -5.71 6.49
N ALA A 128 -17.86 -5.82 6.24
CA ALA A 128 -17.11 -4.84 5.46
C ALA A 128 -17.46 -4.91 3.96
N SER A 129 -17.18 -3.81 3.29
CA SER A 129 -17.41 -3.61 1.85
C SER A 129 -16.10 -3.32 1.14
N ALA A 130 -16.02 -3.59 -0.16
CA ALA A 130 -14.90 -3.18 -0.98
C ALA A 130 -15.33 -2.77 -2.38
N ASN A 131 -14.78 -1.65 -2.85
CA ASN A 131 -14.81 -1.24 -4.24
C ASN A 131 -13.48 -1.65 -4.90
N CYS A 132 -13.54 -2.31 -6.05
CA CYS A 132 -12.38 -2.74 -6.83
C CYS A 132 -12.45 -2.31 -8.30
N ASP A 133 -13.34 -1.37 -8.64
CA ASP A 133 -13.55 -0.87 -10.00
C ASP A 133 -12.31 -0.13 -10.55
N GLY A 134 -11.47 0.39 -9.65
CA GLY A 134 -10.20 1.03 -9.98
C GLY A 134 -9.04 0.08 -10.23
N VAL A 135 -9.26 -1.24 -10.23
CA VAL A 135 -8.23 -2.25 -10.48
C VAL A 135 -8.21 -2.65 -11.95
N ARG A 136 -7.04 -2.54 -12.58
CA ARG A 136 -6.81 -2.97 -13.96
C ARG A 136 -5.99 -4.24 -14.01
N THR A 137 -6.35 -5.16 -14.90
CA THR A 137 -5.59 -6.39 -15.16
C THR A 137 -5.34 -6.55 -16.64
N GLU A 138 -4.10 -6.78 -17.07
CA GLU A 138 -3.81 -7.14 -18.46
C GLU A 138 -4.08 -8.64 -18.72
N TRP A 139 -3.50 -9.51 -17.89
CA TRP A 139 -3.60 -10.97 -18.00
C TRP A 139 -4.00 -11.56 -16.65
N GLY A 140 -5.29 -11.56 -16.36
CA GLY A 140 -5.74 -11.89 -15.02
C GLY A 140 -7.25 -11.90 -14.82
N SER A 141 -7.65 -11.97 -13.55
CA SER A 141 -9.03 -11.73 -13.17
C SER A 141 -9.14 -11.02 -11.83
N VAL A 142 -10.10 -10.10 -11.74
CA VAL A 142 -10.52 -9.49 -10.49
C VAL A 142 -11.79 -10.17 -10.02
N THR A 143 -11.79 -10.67 -8.79
CA THR A 143 -12.97 -11.30 -8.18
C THR A 143 -13.24 -10.66 -6.84
N CYS A 144 -14.31 -9.88 -6.78
CA CYS A 144 -14.78 -9.21 -5.57
C CYS A 144 -16.08 -9.86 -5.11
N LYS A 145 -16.01 -10.59 -3.99
CA LYS A 145 -17.16 -11.25 -3.36
C LYS A 145 -17.74 -10.46 -2.19
N ALA A 146 -17.15 -9.30 -1.88
CA ALA A 146 -17.62 -8.39 -0.85
C ALA A 146 -18.74 -7.50 -1.39
N ALA A 147 -19.49 -6.85 -0.50
CA ALA A 147 -20.43 -5.81 -0.92
C ALA A 147 -19.68 -4.63 -1.54
N THR A 148 -20.15 -4.11 -2.66
CA THR A 148 -19.45 -3.04 -3.41
C THR A 148 -19.64 -1.66 -2.78
N TYR A 149 -20.75 -1.42 -2.08
CA TYR A 149 -21.09 -0.12 -1.51
C TYR A 149 -20.71 0.01 -0.04
N ALA A 150 -20.23 1.19 0.33
CA ALA A 150 -19.95 1.56 1.72
C ALA A 150 -21.20 1.39 2.59
N ARG A 151 -21.03 0.75 3.74
CA ARG A 151 -22.09 0.59 4.74
C ARG A 151 -21.79 1.50 5.95
N PRO A 152 -22.77 2.24 6.47
CA PRO A 152 -22.56 3.10 7.63
C PRO A 152 -21.95 2.33 8.81
N GLY A 153 -20.88 2.87 9.41
CA GLY A 153 -20.21 2.27 10.56
C GLY A 153 -19.48 0.95 10.28
N LYS A 154 -19.31 0.55 9.02
CA LYS A 154 -18.51 -0.61 8.62
C LYS A 154 -17.34 -0.16 7.76
N LEU A 155 -16.25 -0.93 7.78
CA LEU A 155 -15.10 -0.69 6.93
C LEU A 155 -15.51 -0.73 5.45
N HIS A 156 -15.14 0.31 4.71
CA HIS A 156 -15.15 0.36 3.26
C HIS A 156 -13.72 0.39 2.74
N VAL A 157 -13.36 -0.58 1.89
CA VAL A 157 -12.03 -0.64 1.29
C VAL A 157 -12.11 -0.22 -0.16
N HIS A 158 -11.36 0.80 -0.56
CA HIS A 158 -11.19 1.15 -1.97
C HIS A 158 -9.89 0.52 -2.46
N VAL A 159 -9.97 -0.34 -3.47
CA VAL A 159 -8.81 -1.01 -4.06
C VAL A 159 -8.58 -0.46 -5.46
N THR A 160 -7.36 -0.02 -5.73
CA THR A 160 -6.92 0.53 -7.02
C THR A 160 -5.58 -0.07 -7.44
N GLY A 161 -5.20 0.15 -8.70
CA GLY A 161 -3.88 -0.16 -9.21
C GLY A 161 -3.89 -1.17 -10.36
N GLU A 162 -2.72 -1.71 -10.67
CA GLU A 162 -2.48 -2.53 -11.86
C GLU A 162 -1.91 -3.91 -11.50
N LEU A 163 -2.46 -4.94 -12.14
CA LEU A 163 -1.97 -6.31 -12.06
C LEU A 163 -1.70 -6.86 -13.47
N THR A 164 -0.44 -6.99 -13.86
CA THR A 164 -0.08 -7.45 -15.21
C THR A 164 -0.40 -8.94 -15.39
N TYR A 165 0.13 -9.81 -14.52
CA TYR A 165 -0.08 -11.26 -14.55
C TYR A 165 -0.54 -11.79 -13.19
N GLY A 166 -1.81 -11.55 -12.85
CA GLY A 166 -2.28 -11.79 -11.49
C GLY A 166 -3.78 -11.98 -11.34
N ARG A 167 -4.16 -12.62 -10.24
CA ARG A 167 -5.56 -12.71 -9.80
C ARG A 167 -5.73 -11.94 -8.51
N LEU A 168 -6.66 -10.98 -8.50
CA LEU A 168 -7.12 -10.33 -7.28
C LEU A 168 -8.35 -11.05 -6.75
N THR A 169 -8.32 -11.48 -5.50
CA THR A 169 -9.48 -12.03 -4.80
C THR A 169 -9.75 -11.25 -3.53
N ILE A 170 -10.91 -10.60 -3.49
CA ILE A 170 -11.42 -9.92 -2.29
C ILE A 170 -12.61 -10.70 -1.76
N ARG A 171 -12.56 -11.07 -0.47
CA ARG A 171 -13.64 -11.80 0.20
C ARG A 171 -13.77 -11.36 1.65
N ASN A 172 -14.96 -11.45 2.21
CA ASN A 172 -15.14 -11.31 3.64
C ASN A 172 -14.71 -12.59 4.37
N SER A 173 -14.22 -12.43 5.60
CA SER A 173 -14.14 -13.52 6.56
C SER A 173 -15.55 -14.01 6.86
N ARG A 174 -15.70 -15.32 7.03
CA ARG A 174 -16.95 -15.86 7.60
C ARG A 174 -17.05 -15.32 9.02
N SER A 175 -18.20 -14.75 9.39
CA SER A 175 -18.46 -14.34 10.77
C SER A 175 -18.18 -15.53 11.69
N PRO A 176 -17.50 -15.35 12.84
CA PRO A 176 -17.60 -16.34 13.89
C PRO A 176 -19.09 -16.45 14.26
N LYS A 177 -19.59 -17.68 14.28
CA LYS A 177 -20.94 -18.03 14.72
C LYS A 177 -21.06 -17.80 16.22
#